data_AF-A0A4R0YAK0-F1
#
_entry.id   AF-A0A4R0YAK0-F1
#
_cell.length_a   1.000
_cell.length_b   1.000
_cell.length_c   1.000
_cell.angle_alpha   90.00
_cell.angle_beta   90.00
_cell.angle_gamma   90.00
#
_symmetry.space_group_name_H-M   'P 1'
#
loop_
_entity.id
_entity.type
_entity.pdbx_description
1 polymer ?
#
loop_
_entity_poly.entity_id
_entity_poly.type
_entity_poly.pdbx_seq_one_letter_code
_entity_poly.pdbx_strand_id
1 'polypeptide(L)' 'MADSRLALPLMDSIRRWQGIAAPNAAARHGLKDFEGLIAALEKLRGELVFEDEPASFEAALAACKEPEA' A
#
# COMPACT_ATOMS: atom_id res chain seq x y z
N MET A 1 11.06 27.23 -0.29
CA MET A 1 10.72 25.86 0.16
C MET A 1 10.49 25.03 -1.09
N ALA A 2 11.22 23.94 -1.30
CA ALA A 2 11.12 23.14 -2.52
C ALA A 2 9.72 22.56 -2.66
N ASP A 3 9.10 22.79 -3.81
CA ASP A 3 7.79 22.24 -4.16
C ASP A 3 7.91 20.72 -4.31
N SER A 4 6.97 19.97 -3.73
CA SER A 4 7.02 18.51 -3.72
C SER A 4 6.82 17.99 -5.13
N ARG A 5 7.79 17.19 -5.63
CA ARG A 5 7.72 16.58 -6.96
C ARG A 5 6.55 15.60 -7.11
N LEU A 6 6.02 15.10 -6.00
CA LEU A 6 4.94 14.11 -5.96
C LEU A 6 3.57 14.74 -5.70
N ALA A 7 3.50 15.83 -4.94
CA ALA A 7 2.23 16.35 -4.42
C ALA A 7 1.27 16.79 -5.53
N LEU A 8 1.72 17.57 -6.53
CA LEU A 8 0.82 18.10 -7.56
C LEU A 8 0.26 17.01 -8.50
N PRO A 9 1.08 16.12 -9.10
CA PRO A 9 0.56 15.05 -9.96
C PRO A 9 -0.32 14.03 -9.21
N LEU A 10 0.02 13.76 -7.95
CA LEU A 10 -0.75 12.84 -7.10
C LEU A 10 -2.12 13.42 -6.74
N MET A 11 -2.17 14.71 -6.38
CA MET A 11 -3.44 15.38 -6.05
C MET A 11 -4.43 15.38 -7.23
N ASP A 12 -3.95 15.60 -8.45
CA ASP A 12 -4.80 15.53 -9.65
C ASP A 12 -5.34 14.12 -9.88
N SER A 13 -4.52 13.09 -9.65
CA SER A 13 -4.91 11.69 -9.77
C SER A 13 -5.93 11.29 -8.70
N ILE A 14 -5.72 11.69 -7.43
CA ILE A 14 -6.66 11.43 -6.33
C ILE A 14 -7.99 12.10 -6.62
N ARG A 15 -7.99 13.36 -7.06
CA ARG A 15 -9.22 14.07 -7.41
C ARG A 15 -9.97 13.37 -8.54
N ARG A 16 -9.27 12.95 -9.60
CA ARG A 16 -9.87 12.33 -10.78
C ARG A 16 -10.48 10.96 -10.47
N TRP A 17 -9.76 10.11 -9.73
CA TRP A 17 -10.14 8.71 -9.56
C TRP A 17 -10.88 8.42 -8.26
N GLN A 18 -10.66 9.22 -7.22
CA GLN A 18 -11.25 9.02 -5.89
C GLN A 18 -12.28 10.10 -5.52
N GLY A 19 -12.38 11.18 -6.30
CA GLY A 19 -13.31 12.30 -6.01
C GLY A 19 -12.95 13.11 -4.77
N ILE A 20 -11.76 12.89 -4.19
CA ILE A 20 -11.30 13.55 -2.96
C ILE A 20 -10.43 14.77 -3.33
N ALA A 21 -10.63 15.89 -2.64
CA ALA A 21 -9.79 17.08 -2.75
C ALA A 21 -9.37 17.57 -1.37
N ALA A 22 -8.15 18.09 -1.26
CA ALA A 22 -7.67 18.68 -0.01
C ALA A 22 -8.50 19.93 0.34
N PRO A 23 -9.12 20.00 1.53
CA PRO A 23 -10.10 21.05 1.85
C PRO A 23 -9.47 22.44 2.07
N ASN A 24 -8.17 22.52 2.37
CA ASN A 24 -7.47 23.78 2.64
C ASN A 24 -5.96 23.68 2.38
N ALA A 25 -5.23 24.78 2.56
CA ALA A 25 -3.78 24.85 2.35
C ALA A 25 -2.99 23.98 3.34
N ALA A 26 -3.41 23.92 4.62
CA ALA A 26 -2.75 23.10 5.63
C ALA A 26 -2.80 21.60 5.25
N ALA A 27 -3.94 21.12 4.75
CA ALA A 27 -4.09 19.75 4.27
C ALA A 27 -3.16 19.45 3.08
N ARG A 28 -2.90 20.42 2.20
CA ARG A 28 -1.93 20.25 1.09
C ARG A 28 -0.49 20.20 1.60
N HIS A 29 -0.14 21.01 2.59
CA HIS A 29 1.20 20.98 3.18
C HIS A 29 1.47 19.66 3.93
N GLY A 30 0.47 19.14 4.65
CA GLY A 30 0.58 17.85 5.35
C GLY A 30 0.76 16.63 4.42
N LEU A 31 0.49 16.75 3.12
CA LEU A 31 0.81 15.67 2.16
C LEU A 31 2.30 15.36 2.09
N LYS A 32 3.15 16.35 2.37
CA LYS A 32 4.61 16.18 2.39
C LYS A 32 5.06 15.16 3.45
N ASP A 33 4.34 15.08 4.57
CA ASP A 33 4.69 14.18 5.67
C ASP A 33 4.52 12.70 5.27
N PHE A 34 3.71 12.42 4.24
CA PHE A 34 3.49 11.08 3.71
C PHE A 34 4.50 10.66 2.64
N GLU A 35 5.36 11.56 2.13
CA GLU A 35 6.34 11.22 1.07
C GLU A 35 7.25 10.06 1.47
N GLY A 36 7.76 10.09 2.71
CA GLY A 36 8.61 9.02 3.24
C GLY A 36 7.87 7.69 3.37
N LEU A 37 6.61 7.74 3.79
CA LEU A 37 5.76 6.54 3.88
C LEU A 37 5.46 5.96 2.51
N ILE A 38 5.11 6.80 1.53
CA ILE A 38 4.87 6.38 0.14
C ILE A 38 6.13 5.71 -0.42
N ALA A 39 7.29 6.33 -0.26
CA ALA A 39 8.56 5.75 -0.73
C ALA A 39 8.88 4.40 -0.05
N ALA A 40 8.61 4.27 1.25
CA ALA A 40 8.78 3.02 1.97
C ALA A 40 7.84 1.91 1.45
N LEU A 41 6.58 2.25 1.17
CA LEU A 41 5.60 1.32 0.60
C LEU A 41 5.94 0.94 -0.84
N GLU A 42 6.44 1.88 -1.65
CA GLU A 42 6.92 1.61 -3.00
C GLU A 42 8.13 0.69 -2.99
N LYS A 43 9.04 0.84 -2.03
CA LYS A 43 10.18 -0.08 -1.85
C LYS A 43 9.71 -1.49 -1.46
N LEU A 44 8.72 -1.60 -0.58
CA LEU A 44 8.12 -2.88 -0.18
C LEU A 44 7.40 -3.57 -1.36
N ARG A 45 6.87 -2.79 -2.32
CA ARG A 45 6.16 -3.28 -3.50
C ARG A 45 7.12 -4.02 -4.44
N GLY A 46 7.21 -5.33 -4.27
CA GLY A 46 8.12 -6.22 -5.01
C GLY A 46 8.92 -7.14 -4.10
N GLU A 47 9.01 -6.82 -2.81
CA GLU A 47 9.54 -7.72 -1.77
C GLU A 47 8.46 -8.65 -1.22
N LEU A 48 7.18 -8.28 -1.38
CA LEU A 48 6.04 -9.13 -1.05
C LEU A 48 5.92 -10.26 -2.09
N VAL A 49 6.56 -11.39 -1.80
CA VAL A 49 6.33 -12.65 -2.50
C VAL A 49 5.08 -13.27 -1.90
N PHE A 50 4.02 -13.33 -2.69
CA PHE A 50 2.87 -14.18 -2.38
C PHE A 50 3.28 -15.63 -2.70
N GLU A 51 2.88 -16.58 -1.86
CA GLU A 51 3.10 -18.00 -2.18
C GLU A 51 2.41 -18.34 -3.51
N ASP A 52 3.09 -19.14 -4.35
CA ASP A 52 2.60 -19.50 -5.70
C ASP A 52 1.24 -20.24 -5.66
N GLU A 53 0.90 -20.84 -4.53
CA GLU A 53 -0.43 -21.32 -4.24
C GLU A 53 -0.82 -20.85 -2.83
N PRO A 54 -2.08 -20.46 -2.56
CA PRO A 54 -2.57 -20.71 -1.20
C PRO A 54 -2.33 -22.19 -0.96
N ALA A 55 -1.68 -22.58 0.14
CA ALA A 55 -1.59 -24.00 0.53
C ALA A 55 -2.95 -24.61 0.26
N SER A 56 -3.04 -25.52 -0.73
CA SER A 56 -4.33 -26.07 -1.14
C SER A 56 -5.03 -26.53 0.13
N PHE A 57 -6.35 -26.32 0.22
CA PHE A 57 -7.10 -26.64 1.44
C PHE A 57 -6.73 -28.03 2.01
N GLU A 58 -6.45 -28.99 1.12
CA GLU A 58 -5.96 -30.33 1.45
C GLU A 58 -4.56 -30.37 2.10
N ALA A 59 -3.61 -29.56 1.65
CA ALA A 59 -2.28 -29.45 2.25
C ALA A 59 -2.35 -28.86 3.67
N ALA A 60 -3.16 -27.82 3.87
CA ALA A 60 -3.41 -27.26 5.19
C ALA A 60 -4.15 -28.25 6.10
N LEU A 61 -5.16 -28.96 5.57
CA LEU A 61 -5.91 -29.98 6.30
C LEU A 61 -5.02 -31.16 6.72
N ALA A 62 -4.10 -31.60 5.86
CA ALA A 62 -3.15 -32.66 6.18
C ALA A 62 -2.17 -32.26 7.29
N ALA A 63 -1.65 -31.02 7.26
CA ALA A 63 -0.77 -30.51 8.31
C ALA A 63 -1.46 -30.40 9.68
N CYS A 64 -2.79 -30.24 9.71
CA CYS A 64 -3.58 -30.15 10.95
C CYS A 64 -4.07 -31.50 11.49
N LYS A 65 -3.84 -32.63 10.81
CA LYS A 65 -4.24 -33.96 11.33
C LYS A 65 -3.24 -34.42 12.39
N GLU A 66 -3.75 -34.83 13.55
CA GLU A 66 -2.95 -35.49 14.58
C GLU A 66 -2.48 -36.86 14.07
N PRO A 67 -1.25 -37.28 14.42
CA PRO A 67 -0.75 -38.60 14.04
C PRO A 67 -1.63 -39.70 14.63
N GLU A 68 -1.99 -40.70 13.84
CA GLU A 68 -2.70 -41.87 14.33
C GLU A 68 -1.86 -42.57 15.40
N ALA A 69 -2.50 -42.87 16.54
CA ALA A 69 -1.89 -43.47 17.73
C ALA A 69 -1.62 -44.97 17.58
#